data_AF-A0AAV7VW27-F1
#
_entry.id   AF-A0AAV7VW27-F1
#
_cell.length_a   1.000
_cell.length_b   1.000
_cell.length_c   1.000
_cell.angle_alpha   90.00
_cell.angle_beta   90.00
_cell.angle_gamma   90.00
#
_symmetry.space_group_name_H-M   'P 1'
#
loop_
_entity.id
_entity.type
_entity.pdbx_description
1 polymer ?
#
loop_
_entity_poly.entity_id
_entity_poly.type
_entity_poly.pdbx_seq_one_letter_code
_entity_poly.pdbx_strand_id
1 'polypeptide(L)' 'ILDFELSMINTILKIYPQTQIQGCFFHFSQAYWRRIQKSSLSREYFSDCILQFELKKLTALCFVPPTK' A
#
# COMPACT_ATOMS: atom_id res chain seq x y z
N ILE A 1 2.27 -0.38 -13.97
CA ILE A 1 2.07 -0.71 -12.54
C ILE A 1 3.45 -0.69 -11.86
N LEU A 2 3.63 0.06 -10.77
CA LEU A 2 4.94 0.31 -10.12
C LEU A 2 4.95 -0.06 -8.63
N ASP A 3 6.13 -0.23 -8.04
CA ASP A 3 6.37 -0.58 -6.63
C ASP A 3 6.48 0.64 -5.68
N PHE A 4 6.11 1.83 -6.16
CA PHE A 4 6.13 3.11 -5.44
C PHE A 4 7.52 3.74 -5.20
N GLU A 5 8.58 3.24 -5.85
CA GLU A 5 9.90 3.88 -5.76
C GLU A 5 9.89 5.29 -6.39
N LEU A 6 10.29 6.29 -5.60
CA LEU A 6 10.22 7.70 -5.99
C LEU A 6 11.09 8.02 -7.21
N SER A 7 12.27 7.39 -7.30
CA SER A 7 13.18 7.52 -8.43
C SER A 7 12.54 7.08 -9.74
N MET A 8 11.78 5.98 -9.71
CA MET A 8 11.08 5.42 -10.87
C MET A 8 9.90 6.30 -11.27
N ILE A 9 9.08 6.73 -10.30
CA ILE A 9 7.97 7.65 -10.52
C ILE A 9 8.46 8.94 -11.18
N ASN A 10 9.51 9.56 -10.63
CA ASN A 10 10.06 10.80 -11.13
C ASN A 10 10.63 10.64 -12.55
N THR A 11 11.33 9.54 -12.81
CA THR A 11 11.89 9.26 -14.14
C THR A 11 10.79 9.10 -15.19
N ILE A 12 9.72 8.34 -14.87
CA ILE A 12 8.60 8.13 -15.80
C ILE A 12 7.88 9.45 -16.08
N LEU A 13 7.57 10.24 -15.05
CA LEU A 13 6.89 11.53 -15.23
C LEU A 13 7.78 12.56 -15.96
N LYS A 14 9.10 12.45 -15.86
CA LYS A 14 10.04 13.29 -16.63
C LYS A 14 10.03 12.94 -18.11
N ILE A 15 10.01 11.65 -18.46
CA ILE A 15 10.08 11.18 -19.86
C ILE A 15 8.69 11.20 -20.52
N TYR A 16 7.65 10.85 -19.77
CA TYR A 16 6.27 10.73 -20.24
C TYR A 16 5.31 11.48 -19.30
N PRO A 17 5.26 12.82 -19.36
CA PRO A 17 4.52 13.66 -18.41
C PRO A 17 3.01 13.41 -18.34
N GLN A 18 2.43 12.89 -19.42
CA GLN A 18 0.99 12.59 -19.50
C GLN A 18 0.63 11.19 -18.98
N THR A 19 1.62 10.39 -18.56
CA THR A 19 1.38 9.04 -18.04
C THR A 19 0.69 9.09 -16.70
N GLN A 20 -0.41 8.35 -16.56
CA GLN A 20 -0.99 8.08 -15.26
C GLN A 20 -0.20 6.98 -14.54
N ILE A 21 0.34 7.30 -13.37
CA ILE A 21 1.03 6.34 -12.53
C ILE A 21 0.00 5.51 -11.74
N GLN A 22 0.09 4.19 -11.87
CA GLN A 22 -0.67 3.24 -11.07
C GLN A 22 0.27 2.41 -10.22
N GLY A 23 0.03 2.42 -8.91
CA GLY A 23 0.75 1.61 -7.94
C GLY A 23 0.33 0.14 -7.96
N CYS A 24 1.25 -0.74 -7.61
CA CYS A 24 1.01 -2.17 -7.49
C CYS A 24 0.43 -2.51 -6.12
N PHE A 25 -0.80 -3.02 -6.08
CA PHE A 25 -1.43 -3.43 -4.81
C PHE A 25 -0.59 -4.48 -4.07
N PHE A 26 0.02 -5.44 -4.78
CA PHE A 26 0.87 -6.46 -4.18
C PHE A 26 2.07 -5.87 -3.44
N HIS A 27 2.85 -4.98 -4.08
CA HIS A 27 4.00 -4.34 -3.45
C HIS A 27 3.58 -3.44 -2.28
N PHE A 28 2.44 -2.76 -2.40
CA PHE A 28 1.86 -2.00 -1.30
C PHE A 28 1.49 -2.90 -0.10
N SER A 29 0.80 -4.03 -0.33
CA SER A 29 0.48 -4.99 0.74
C SER A 29 1.73 -5.54 1.42
N GLN A 30 2.81 -5.80 0.67
CA GLN A 30 4.07 -6.22 1.26
C GLN A 30 4.71 -5.13 2.13
N ALA A 31 4.74 -3.88 1.65
CA ALA A 31 5.27 -2.75 2.42
C ALA A 31 4.45 -2.53 3.70
N TYR A 32 3.13 -2.64 3.59
CA TYR A 32 2.21 -2.56 4.71
C TYR A 32 2.44 -3.68 5.74
N TRP A 33 2.65 -4.92 5.29
CA TRP A 33 2.99 -6.04 6.19
C TRP A 33 4.31 -5.81 6.93
N ARG A 34 5.36 -5.34 6.24
CA ARG A 34 6.62 -4.94 6.89
C ARG A 34 6.42 -3.84 7.93
N ARG A 35 5.46 -2.93 7.72
CA ARG A 35 5.10 -1.90 8.71
C ARG A 35 4.42 -2.52 9.94
N ILE A 36 3.48 -3.44 9.77
CA ILE A 36 2.86 -4.19 10.88
C ILE A 36 3.93 -4.90 11.71
N GLN A 37 4.91 -5.55 11.06
CA GLN A 37 6.04 -6.19 11.73
C GLN A 37 6.88 -5.21 12.54
N LYS A 38 7.23 -4.05 11.97
CA LYS A 38 7.98 -3.00 12.66
C LYS A 38 7.22 -2.36 13.82
N SER A 39 5.90 -2.43 13.81
CA SER A 39 5.03 -1.93 14.89
C SER A 39 4.79 -2.95 16.00
N SER A 40 5.48 -4.10 15.98
CA SER A 40 5.31 -5.20 16.95
C SER A 40 3.89 -5.79 16.99
N LEU A 41 3.05 -5.51 15.99
CA LEU A 41 1.65 -5.99 15.92
C LEU A 41 1.52 -7.36 15.26
N SER A 42 2.64 -8.02 14.92
CA SER A 42 2.60 -9.29 14.17
C SER A 42 1.93 -10.41 14.94
N ARG A 43 2.13 -10.48 16.27
CA ARG A 43 1.52 -11.52 17.08
C ARG A 43 0.02 -11.29 17.17
N GLU A 44 -0.38 -10.06 17.50
CA GLU A 44 -1.77 -9.65 17.64
C GLU A 44 -2.53 -9.79 16.32
N TYR A 45 -1.88 -9.52 15.18
CA TYR A 45 -2.47 -9.75 13.86
C TYR A 45 -2.94 -11.20 13.63
N PHE A 46 -2.25 -12.19 14.22
CA PHE A 46 -2.62 -13.60 14.09
C PHE A 46 -3.51 -14.09 15.24
N SER A 47 -3.51 -13.43 16.41
CA SER A 47 -4.29 -13.86 17.57
C SER A 47 -5.62 -13.11 17.75
N ASP A 48 -5.77 -11.92 17.15
CA ASP A 48 -6.96 -11.08 17.25
C ASP A 48 -7.57 -10.82 15.86
N CYS A 49 -8.72 -11.44 15.60
CA CYS A 49 -9.42 -11.32 14.32
C CYS A 49 -10.03 -9.92 14.09
N ILE A 50 -10.37 -9.19 15.15
CA ILE A 50 -10.89 -7.82 15.05
C ILE A 50 -9.76 -6.90 14.61
N LEU A 51 -8.61 -6.96 15.29
CA LEU A 51 -7.43 -6.19 14.90
C LEU A 51 -7.00 -6.53 13.47
N GLN A 52 -6.95 -7.81 13.13
CA GLN A 52 -6.60 -8.25 11.78
C GLN A 52 -7.54 -7.63 10.73
N PHE A 53 -8.84 -7.62 11.01
CA PHE A 53 -9.84 -7.04 10.12
C PHE A 53 -9.65 -5.52 9.97
N GLU A 54 -9.48 -4.79 11.07
CA GLU A 54 -9.21 -3.34 11.03
C GLU A 54 -7.94 -2.99 10.24
N LEU A 55 -6.85 -3.75 10.43
CA LEU A 55 -5.62 -3.56 9.67
C LEU A 55 -5.81 -3.85 8.18
N LYS A 56 -6.56 -4.90 7.81
CA LYS A 56 -6.87 -5.20 6.40
C LYS A 56 -7.67 -4.07 5.74
N LYS A 57 -8.60 -3.42 6.45
CA LYS A 57 -9.37 -2.27 5.91
C LYS A 57 -8.47 -1.13 5.44
N LEU A 58 -7.35 -0.88 6.12
CA LEU A 58 -6.41 0.18 5.72
C LEU A 58 -5.86 -0.06 4.31
N THR A 59 -5.59 -1.30 3.94
CA THR A 59 -5.17 -1.62 2.56
C THR A 59 -6.31 -1.54 1.56
N ALA A 60 -7.55 -1.80 1.99
CA ALA A 60 -8.73 -1.72 1.13
C ALA A 60 -9.08 -0.27 0.74
N LEU A 61 -8.61 0.73 1.49
CA LEU A 61 -8.81 2.15 1.15
C LEU A 61 -8.28 2.52 -0.25
N CYS A 62 -7.30 1.78 -0.79
CA CYS A 62 -6.82 1.97 -2.17
C CYS A 62 -7.91 1.78 -3.24
N PHE A 63 -9.01 1.10 -2.90
CA PHE A 63 -10.13 0.84 -3.79
C PHE A 63 -11.35 1.74 -3.49
N VAL A 64 -11.24 2.61 -2.48
CA VAL A 64 -12.29 3.57 -2.15
C VAL A 64 -12.03 4.85 -2.95
N PRO A 65 -13.00 5.35 -3.73
CA PRO A 65 -12.86 6.62 -4.43
C PRO A 65 -12.53 7.77 -3.45
N PRO A 66 -11.65 8.71 -3.82
CA PRO A 66 -11.24 9.81 -2.95
C PRO A 66 -12.34 10.86 -2.71
N THR A 67 -13.43 10.82 -3.49
CA THR A 67 -14.60 11.69 -3.38
C THR A 67 -15.89 10.88 -3.61
N LYS A 68 -16.97 11.25 -2.92
CA LYS A 68 -18.32 10.72 -3.16
C LYS A 68 -18.89 11.21 -4.48
#